data_AF-A0A8B6H8P9-F1
#
_entry.id   AF-A0A8B6H8P9-F1
#
_cell.length_a   1.000
_cell.length_b   1.000
_cell.length_c   1.000
_cell.angle_alpha   90.00
_cell.angle_beta   90.00
_cell.angle_gamma   90.00
#
_symmetry.space_group_name_H-M   'P 1'
#
loop_
_entity.id
_entity.type
_entity.pdbx_description
1 polymer ?
#
loop_
_entity_poly.entity_id
_entity_poly.type
_entity_poly.pdbx_seq_one_letter_code
_entity_poly.pdbx_strand_id
1 'polypeptide(L)'
;MSKQRVCVVGAGIIGLSSAVRIQESIPGIDITIIADKFSPNTCSDGSGGFWEPFLLPEESLAQSNKWCQDTWDYLMSLVKSPTAAALGVHTVSGYNFTGVNIPKDPPWKDQVLGYRRLSVEEIKLHPDNRDGVFYTTMMINVKKYLPWLMR
;
A
#
# COMPACT_ATOMS: atom_id res chain seq x y z
N MET A 1 -27.57 26.81 2.38
CA MET A 1 -27.67 25.40 1.96
C MET A 1 -27.37 24.53 3.18
N SER A 2 -28.09 23.44 3.41
CA SER A 2 -27.84 22.56 4.55
C SER A 2 -26.50 21.84 4.37
N LYS A 3 -25.68 21.81 5.43
CA LYS A 3 -24.41 21.09 5.44
C LYS A 3 -24.68 19.59 5.25
N GLN A 4 -24.12 18.98 4.20
CA GLN A 4 -24.22 17.53 3.98
C GLN A 4 -23.42 16.81 5.07
N ARG A 5 -24.00 15.78 5.69
CA ARG A 5 -23.39 15.00 6.78
C ARG A 5 -23.16 13.56 6.31
N VAL A 6 -21.93 13.07 6.45
CA VAL A 6 -21.51 11.72 6.10
C VAL A 6 -20.92 11.05 7.33
N CYS A 7 -21.34 9.81 7.56
CA CYS A 7 -20.76 8.95 8.59
C CYS A 7 -19.89 7.89 7.91
N VAL A 8 -18.63 7.79 8.33
CA VAL A 8 -17.71 6.72 7.93
C VAL A 8 -17.58 5.75 9.10
N VAL A 9 -17.87 4.47 8.86
CA VAL A 9 -17.75 3.44 9.88
C VAL A 9 -16.40 2.73 9.75
N GLY A 10 -15.56 2.86 10.78
CA GLY A 10 -14.24 2.25 10.87
C GLY A 10 -13.09 3.26 10.76
N ALA A 11 -12.09 3.11 11.63
CA ALA A 11 -10.90 3.97 11.70
C ALA A 11 -9.60 3.24 11.29
N GLY A 12 -9.72 2.18 10.49
CA GLY A 12 -8.58 1.55 9.81
C GLY A 12 -8.20 2.29 8.53
N ILE A 13 -7.21 1.77 7.80
CA ILE A 13 -6.65 2.42 6.61
C ILE A 13 -7.70 2.77 5.56
N ILE A 14 -8.67 1.89 5.31
CA ILE A 14 -9.72 2.11 4.30
C ILE A 14 -10.70 3.19 4.77
N GLY A 15 -11.13 3.14 6.04
CA GLY A 15 -12.07 4.12 6.58
C GLY A 15 -11.47 5.53 6.61
N LEU A 16 -10.26 5.67 7.14
CA LEU A 16 -9.58 6.96 7.22
C LEU A 16 -9.24 7.53 5.84
N SER A 17 -8.67 6.73 4.93
CA SER A 17 -8.37 7.22 3.58
C SER A 17 -9.63 7.59 2.79
N SER A 18 -10.73 6.85 2.95
CA SER A 18 -12.02 7.21 2.35
C SER A 18 -12.55 8.53 2.91
N ALA A 19 -12.49 8.72 4.24
CA ALA A 19 -12.93 9.97 4.88
C ALA A 19 -12.15 11.18 4.34
N VAL A 20 -10.82 11.08 4.23
CA VAL A 20 -9.97 12.12 3.64
C VAL A 20 -10.38 12.41 2.20
N ARG A 21 -10.49 11.39 1.35
CA ARG A 21 -10.85 11.58 -0.06
C ARG A 21 -12.24 12.18 -0.26
N ILE A 22 -13.21 11.83 0.58
CA ILE A 22 -14.54 12.44 0.58
C ILE A 22 -14.44 13.92 0.97
N GLN A 23 -13.68 14.24 2.02
CA GLN A 23 -13.51 15.61 2.50
C GLN A 23 -12.86 16.52 1.45
N GLU A 24 -11.83 16.02 0.77
CA GLU A 24 -11.13 16.73 -0.30
C GLU A 24 -12.00 16.94 -1.54
N SER A 25 -12.91 16.00 -1.83
CA SER A 25 -13.73 16.02 -3.04
C SER A 25 -15.01 16.85 -2.90
N ILE A 26 -15.52 17.04 -1.67
CA ILE A 26 -16.83 17.68 -1.43
C ILE A 26 -16.66 18.87 -0.46
N PRO A 27 -16.57 20.11 -0.98
CA PRO A 27 -16.42 21.30 -0.15
C PRO A 27 -17.56 21.47 0.86
N GLY A 28 -17.21 21.72 2.12
CA GLY A 28 -18.16 22.00 3.20
C GLY A 28 -18.88 20.77 3.77
N ILE A 29 -18.50 19.55 3.38
CA ILE A 29 -19.07 18.33 3.94
C ILE A 29 -18.70 18.16 5.42
N ASP A 30 -19.62 17.61 6.21
CA ASP A 30 -19.42 17.24 7.61
C ASP A 30 -19.17 15.74 7.70
N ILE A 31 -17.97 15.32 8.09
CA ILE A 31 -17.63 13.91 8.22
C ILE A 31 -17.52 13.54 9.69
N THR A 32 -18.23 12.48 10.08
CA THR A 32 -18.08 11.83 11.38
C THR A 32 -17.52 10.43 11.16
N ILE A 33 -16.41 10.11 11.84
CA ILE A 33 -15.87 8.74 11.87
C ILE A 33 -16.37 8.07 13.15
N ILE A 34 -17.01 6.91 13.00
CA ILE A 34 -17.47 6.07 14.12
C ILE A 34 -16.74 4.74 14.04
N ALA A 35 -16.04 4.36 15.11
CA ALA A 35 -15.33 3.09 15.17
C ALA A 35 -15.29 2.57 16.61
N ASP A 36 -15.25 1.25 16.77
CA ASP A 36 -15.02 0.58 18.05
C ASP A 36 -13.54 0.67 18.47
N LYS A 37 -12.62 0.70 17.50
CA LYS A 37 -11.18 0.80 17.68
C LYS A 37 -10.58 1.86 16.77
N PHE A 38 -9.62 2.58 17.32
CA PHE A 38 -8.74 3.51 16.61
C PHE A 38 -7.29 3.02 16.75
N SER A 39 -6.37 3.61 15.98
CA SER A 39 -4.95 3.36 16.17
C SER A 39 -4.52 3.62 17.62
N PRO A 40 -3.70 2.74 18.21
CA PRO A 40 -2.89 1.69 17.57
C PRO A 40 -3.54 0.29 17.55
N ASN A 41 -4.88 0.19 17.64
CA ASN A 41 -5.59 -1.08 17.90
C ASN A 41 -6.43 -1.59 16.71
N THR A 42 -6.19 -1.10 15.49
CA THR A 42 -6.87 -1.58 14.29
C THR A 42 -6.12 -2.75 13.64
N CYS A 43 -6.78 -3.49 12.75
CA CYS A 43 -6.10 -4.49 11.91
C CYS A 43 -4.93 -3.85 11.10
N SER A 44 -5.13 -2.62 10.63
CA SER A 44 -4.12 -1.88 9.88
C SER A 44 -2.84 -1.62 10.70
N ASP A 45 -2.94 -1.39 12.01
CA ASP A 45 -1.77 -1.19 12.87
C ASP A 45 -0.88 -2.44 13.02
N GLY A 46 -1.44 -3.63 12.74
CA GLY A 46 -0.71 -4.89 12.70
C GLY A 46 -0.02 -5.19 11.37
N SER A 47 -0.27 -4.40 10.33
CA SER A 47 0.31 -4.62 9.01
C SER A 47 1.80 -4.26 8.94
N GLY A 48 2.54 -4.93 8.05
CA GLY A 48 3.95 -4.64 7.81
C GLY A 48 4.22 -3.37 7.01
N GLY A 49 3.19 -2.80 6.36
CA GLY A 49 3.30 -1.57 5.57
C GLY A 49 4.06 -1.71 4.25
N PHE A 50 4.39 -2.94 3.83
CA PHE A 50 5.02 -3.25 2.55
C PHE A 50 3.99 -3.19 1.42
N TRP A 51 4.30 -2.49 0.33
CA TRP A 51 3.44 -2.43 -0.83
C TRP A 51 3.79 -3.57 -1.79
N GLU A 52 2.89 -4.54 -1.91
CA GLU A 52 2.95 -5.61 -2.91
C GLU A 52 1.50 -6.06 -3.22
N PRO A 53 1.00 -5.86 -4.45
CA PRO A 53 -0.35 -6.27 -4.80
C PRO A 53 -0.51 -7.80 -4.78
N PHE A 54 -1.60 -8.26 -4.17
CA PHE A 54 -1.97 -9.68 -4.19
C PHE A 54 -2.58 -10.10 -5.53
N LEU A 55 -2.43 -11.38 -5.86
CA LEU A 55 -3.01 -12.01 -7.04
C LEU A 55 -4.52 -12.18 -6.84
N LEU A 56 -5.29 -11.18 -7.27
CA LEU A 56 -6.75 -11.26 -7.32
C LEU A 56 -7.22 -12.12 -8.51
N PRO A 57 -8.48 -12.61 -8.48
CA PRO A 57 -9.10 -13.28 -9.61
C PRO A 57 -9.03 -12.43 -10.89
N GLU A 58 -8.94 -13.10 -12.04
CA GLU A 58 -8.69 -12.46 -13.34
C GLU A 58 -9.72 -11.36 -13.67
N GLU A 59 -10.98 -11.60 -13.34
CA GLU A 59 -12.09 -10.68 -13.53
C GLU A 59 -11.94 -9.35 -12.75
N SER A 60 -11.13 -9.34 -11.69
CA SER A 60 -10.89 -8.16 -10.85
C SER A 60 -9.56 -7.47 -11.15
N LEU A 61 -8.70 -8.07 -12.00
CA LEU A 61 -7.34 -7.59 -12.22
C LEU A 61 -7.30 -6.17 -12.81
N ALA A 62 -8.16 -5.85 -13.77
CA ALA A 62 -8.15 -4.53 -14.40
C ALA A 62 -8.43 -3.41 -13.38
N GLN A 63 -9.45 -3.58 -12.55
CA GLN A 63 -9.83 -2.60 -11.53
C GLN A 63 -8.80 -2.54 -10.39
N SER A 64 -8.29 -3.70 -9.98
CA SER A 64 -7.24 -3.78 -8.96
C SER A 64 -5.95 -3.11 -9.40
N ASN A 65 -5.48 -3.38 -10.62
CA ASN A 65 -4.27 -2.78 -11.16
C ASN A 65 -4.39 -1.25 -11.20
N LYS A 66 -5.57 -0.73 -11.54
CA LYS A 66 -5.86 0.71 -11.46
C LYS A 66 -5.73 1.23 -10.03
N TRP A 67 -6.38 0.62 -9.05
CA TRP A 67 -6.27 1.05 -7.65
C TRP A 67 -4.84 0.94 -7.11
N CYS A 68 -4.12 -0.11 -7.49
CA CYS A 68 -2.71 -0.28 -7.16
C CYS A 68 -1.89 0.86 -7.76
N GLN A 69 -2.11 1.22 -9.02
CA GLN A 69 -1.40 2.33 -9.66
C GLN A 69 -1.72 3.67 -8.98
N ASP A 70 -3.00 3.97 -8.75
CA ASP A 70 -3.42 5.21 -8.08
C ASP A 70 -2.79 5.32 -6.67
N THR A 71 -2.75 4.19 -5.94
CA THR A 71 -2.10 4.11 -4.62
C THR A 71 -0.59 4.28 -4.73
N TRP A 72 0.04 3.66 -5.73
CA TRP A 72 1.47 3.77 -5.97
C TRP A 72 1.87 5.23 -6.21
N ASP A 73 1.17 5.92 -7.11
CA ASP A 73 1.45 7.31 -7.46
C ASP A 73 1.30 8.23 -6.24
N TYR A 74 0.24 8.01 -5.45
CA TYR A 74 0.02 8.73 -4.20
C TYR A 74 1.16 8.50 -3.19
N LEU A 75 1.52 7.25 -2.91
CA LEU A 75 2.58 6.93 -1.95
C LEU A 75 3.94 7.44 -2.43
N MET A 76 4.23 7.37 -3.73
CA MET A 76 5.45 7.94 -4.30
C MET A 76 5.49 9.46 -4.19
N SER A 77 4.34 10.13 -4.22
CA SER A 77 4.27 11.57 -3.92
C SER A 77 4.63 11.86 -2.45
N LEU A 78 4.20 11.00 -1.52
CA LEU A 78 4.58 11.10 -0.10
C LEU A 78 6.06 10.84 0.11
N VAL A 79 6.65 9.83 -0.56
CA VAL A 79 8.10 9.55 -0.51
C VAL A 79 8.91 10.78 -0.89
N LYS A 80 8.46 11.54 -1.89
CA LYS A 80 9.14 12.75 -2.38
C LYS A 80 8.86 14.00 -1.55
N SER A 81 7.98 13.90 -0.55
CA SER A 81 7.54 15.04 0.25
C SER A 81 8.39 15.23 1.50
N PRO A 82 8.43 16.44 2.10
CA PRO A 82 9.09 16.68 3.38
C PRO A 82 8.52 15.85 4.55
N THR A 83 7.30 15.31 4.43
CA THR A 83 6.66 14.51 5.48
C THR A 83 7.06 13.04 5.44
N ALA A 84 7.78 12.59 4.41
CA ALA A 84 8.20 11.20 4.22
C ALA A 84 8.86 10.60 5.48
N ALA A 85 9.85 11.30 6.03
CA ALA A 85 10.59 10.85 7.22
C ALA A 85 9.69 10.77 8.46
N ALA A 86 8.78 11.74 8.63
CA ALA A 86 7.84 11.76 9.75
C ALA A 86 6.87 10.57 9.68
N LEU A 87 6.41 10.22 8.47
CA LEU A 87 5.50 9.10 8.24
C LEU A 87 6.20 7.75 8.09
N GLY A 88 7.53 7.73 8.00
CA GLY A 88 8.30 6.54 7.70
C GLY A 88 7.99 5.95 6.32
N VAL A 89 7.61 6.80 5.36
CA VAL A 89 7.36 6.38 3.96
C VAL A 89 8.67 6.47 3.19
N HIS A 90 9.09 5.36 2.58
CA HIS A 90 10.35 5.29 1.84
C HIS A 90 10.32 4.14 0.84
N THR A 91 11.22 4.17 -0.14
CA THR A 91 11.45 3.03 -1.02
C THR A 91 12.34 1.99 -0.34
N VAL A 92 12.10 0.72 -0.65
CA VAL A 92 12.89 -0.43 -0.19
C VAL A 92 13.14 -1.37 -1.37
N SER A 93 14.37 -1.83 -1.52
CA SER A 93 14.74 -2.88 -2.48
C SER A 93 14.77 -4.23 -1.78
N GLY A 94 14.29 -5.26 -2.44
CA GLY A 94 14.21 -6.58 -1.83
C GLY A 94 14.20 -7.72 -2.83
N TYR A 95 14.40 -8.91 -2.28
CA TYR A 95 14.33 -10.19 -2.97
C TYR A 95 13.07 -10.92 -2.51
N ASN A 96 12.29 -11.45 -3.45
CA ASN A 96 11.23 -12.40 -3.16
C ASN A 96 11.65 -13.76 -3.73
N PHE A 97 12.01 -14.69 -2.85
CA PHE A 97 12.48 -16.02 -3.21
C PHE A 97 11.36 -17.06 -3.20
N THR A 98 11.49 -18.09 -4.02
CA THR A 98 10.54 -19.21 -4.08
C THR A 98 11.24 -20.55 -4.28
N GLY A 99 10.67 -21.59 -3.69
CA GLY A 99 11.11 -22.98 -3.87
C GLY A 99 10.68 -23.61 -5.20
N VAL A 100 9.94 -22.90 -6.04
CA VAL A 100 9.48 -23.36 -7.36
C VAL A 100 9.82 -22.34 -8.45
N ASN A 101 10.00 -22.81 -9.68
CA ASN A 101 10.17 -21.92 -10.83
C ASN A 101 8.92 -21.08 -11.02
N ILE A 102 9.08 -19.79 -11.23
CA ILE A 102 7.97 -18.88 -11.40
C ILE A 102 7.48 -18.99 -12.86
N PRO A 103 6.25 -19.45 -13.10
CA PRO A 103 5.78 -19.75 -14.44
C PRO A 103 5.46 -18.50 -15.26
N LYS A 104 5.08 -17.40 -14.60
CA LYS A 104 4.69 -16.13 -15.22
C LYS A 104 5.04 -14.98 -14.29
N ASP A 105 5.45 -13.84 -14.85
CA ASP A 105 5.63 -12.63 -14.08
C ASP A 105 4.29 -12.16 -13.46
N PRO A 106 4.31 -11.53 -12.27
CA PRO A 106 3.11 -10.98 -11.67
C PRO A 106 2.59 -9.77 -12.48
N PRO A 107 1.28 -9.50 -12.44
CA PRO A 107 0.66 -8.41 -13.20
C PRO A 107 1.15 -7.01 -12.78
N TRP A 108 1.69 -6.88 -11.56
CA TRP A 108 2.20 -5.61 -11.01
C TRP A 108 3.68 -5.35 -11.30
N LYS A 109 4.35 -6.22 -12.06
CA LYS A 109 5.80 -6.13 -12.32
C LYS A 109 6.25 -4.78 -12.86
N ASP A 110 5.40 -4.14 -13.68
CA ASP A 110 5.69 -2.88 -14.35
C ASP A 110 5.32 -1.65 -13.49
N GLN A 111 4.68 -1.86 -12.34
CA GLN A 111 4.33 -0.79 -11.38
C GLN A 111 5.50 -0.50 -10.44
N VAL A 112 6.20 -1.55 -10.00
CA VAL A 112 7.37 -1.44 -9.12
C VAL A 112 8.62 -1.00 -9.90
N LEU A 113 9.65 -0.58 -9.18
CA LEU A 113 10.88 -0.09 -9.79
C LEU A 113 11.90 -1.21 -9.96
N GLY A 114 12.41 -1.39 -11.19
CA GLY A 114 13.54 -2.29 -11.46
C GLY A 114 13.22 -3.77 -11.26
N TYR A 115 11.97 -4.19 -11.52
CA TYR A 115 11.60 -5.60 -11.49
C TYR A 115 12.47 -6.43 -12.43
N ARG A 116 13.00 -7.54 -11.92
CA ARG A 116 13.76 -8.52 -12.70
C ARG A 116 13.75 -9.89 -12.02
N ARG A 117 14.05 -10.92 -12.82
CA ARG A 117 14.41 -12.25 -12.31
C ARG A 117 15.76 -12.20 -11.60
N LEU A 118 15.93 -13.07 -10.60
CA LEU A 118 17.21 -13.23 -9.93
C LEU A 118 18.22 -13.94 -10.83
N SER A 119 19.48 -13.55 -10.72
CA SER A 119 20.58 -14.29 -11.35
C SER A 119 20.87 -15.58 -10.59
N VAL A 120 21.61 -16.49 -11.22
CA VAL A 120 22.06 -17.74 -10.58
C VAL A 120 22.90 -17.44 -9.33
N GLU A 121 23.70 -16.38 -9.35
CA GLU A 121 24.53 -15.93 -8.22
C GLU A 121 23.67 -15.42 -7.06
N GLU A 122 22.59 -14.69 -7.34
CA GLU A 122 21.67 -14.19 -6.31
C GLU A 122 20.87 -15.33 -5.68
N ILE A 123 20.43 -16.32 -6.47
CA ILE A 123 19.73 -17.50 -5.95
C ILE A 123 20.63 -18.31 -5.00
N LYS A 124 21.93 -18.42 -5.32
CA LYS A 124 22.93 -19.11 -4.48
C LYS A 124 23.08 -18.50 -3.07
N LEU A 125 22.66 -17.26 -2.85
CA LEU A 125 22.66 -16.64 -1.51
C LEU A 125 21.66 -17.34 -0.57
N HIS A 126 20.62 -17.98 -1.11
CA HIS A 126 19.60 -18.71 -0.35
C HIS A 126 19.34 -20.08 -0.97
N PRO A 127 20.22 -21.08 -0.69
CA PRO A 127 20.29 -22.34 -1.44
C PRO A 127 19.02 -23.20 -1.46
N ASP A 128 18.11 -23.00 -0.52
CA ASP A 128 16.84 -23.72 -0.45
C ASP A 128 15.81 -23.23 -1.49
N ASN A 129 16.11 -22.14 -2.20
CA ASN A 129 15.24 -21.56 -3.21
C ASN A 129 15.68 -21.95 -4.63
N ARG A 130 14.70 -22.01 -5.54
CA ARG A 130 14.92 -22.38 -6.94
C ARG A 130 14.85 -21.19 -7.89
N ASP A 131 14.10 -20.16 -7.51
CA ASP A 131 13.85 -18.97 -8.34
C ASP A 131 13.51 -17.78 -7.44
N GLY A 132 13.37 -16.60 -8.02
CA GLY A 132 12.92 -15.41 -7.32
C GLY A 132 12.88 -14.17 -8.21
N VAL A 133 12.48 -13.06 -7.60
CA VAL A 133 12.48 -11.74 -8.24
C VAL A 133 13.15 -10.71 -7.34
N PHE A 134 13.76 -9.70 -7.96
CA PHE A 134 14.22 -8.49 -7.31
C PHE A 134 13.39 -7.32 -7.80
N TYR A 135 13.01 -6.42 -6.90
CA TYR A 135 12.40 -5.15 -7.23
C TYR A 135 12.54 -4.15 -6.08
N THR A 136 12.32 -2.88 -6.39
CA THR A 136 12.18 -1.81 -5.42
C THR A 136 10.72 -1.41 -5.31
N THR A 137 10.19 -1.46 -4.09
CA THR A 137 8.82 -1.03 -3.75
C THR A 137 8.84 0.00 -2.63
N MET A 138 7.71 0.25 -1.96
CA MET A 138 7.57 1.17 -0.85
C MET A 138 7.24 0.46 0.45
N MET A 139 7.71 1.04 1.54
CA MET A 139 7.21 0.78 2.88
C MET A 139 6.62 2.05 3.49
N ILE A 140 5.58 1.87 4.31
CA ILE A 140 4.98 2.92 5.11
C ILE A 140 4.84 2.47 6.57
N ASN A 141 5.17 3.35 7.51
CA ASN A 141 4.90 3.08 8.92
C ASN A 141 3.41 3.34 9.20
N VAL A 142 2.60 2.29 9.15
CA VAL A 142 1.14 2.41 9.28
C VAL A 142 0.71 3.00 10.63
N LYS A 143 1.43 2.68 11.71
CA LYS A 143 1.18 3.24 13.06
C LYS A 143 1.40 4.75 13.13
N LYS A 144 2.21 5.32 12.23
CA LYS A 144 2.38 6.78 12.09
C LYS A 144 1.41 7.37 11.08
N TYR A 145 1.10 6.62 10.02
CA TYR A 145 0.25 7.08 8.93
C TYR A 145 -1.22 7.22 9.34
N LEU A 146 -1.79 6.26 10.09
CA LEU A 146 -3.19 6.33 10.51
C LEU A 146 -3.50 7.55 11.40
N PRO A 147 -2.70 7.88 12.45
CA PRO A 147 -2.90 9.12 13.19
C PRO A 147 -2.68 10.39 12.36
N TRP A 148 -1.87 10.32 11.28
CA TRP A 148 -1.67 11.46 10.39
C TRP A 148 -2.89 11.72 9.50
N LEU A 149 -3.57 10.68 9.01
CA LEU A 149 -4.83 10.81 8.26
C LEU A 149 -5.98 11.40 9.09
N MET A 150 -5.86 11.39 10.42
CA MET A 150 -6.84 11.99 11.33
C MET A 150 -6.58 13.47 11.66
N ARG A 151 -5.51 14.07 11.12
CA ARG A 151 -5.16 15.48 11.34
C ARG A 151 -5.70 16.36 10.23
#